data_AF-A0A6A8G7P6-F1
#
_entry.id   AF-A0A6A8G7P6-F1
#
_cell.length_a   1.000
_cell.length_b   1.000
_cell.length_c   1.000
_cell.angle_alpha   90.00
_cell.angle_beta   90.00
_cell.angle_gamma   90.00
#
_symmetry.space_group_name_H-M   'P 1'
#
loop_
_entity.id
_entity.type
_entity.pdbx_description
1 polymer ?
#
loop_
_entity_poly.entity_id
_entity_poly.type
_entity_poly.pdbx_seq_one_letter_code
_entity_poly.pdbx_strand_id
1 'polypeptide(L)'
;MAARTDTVSPPLESSAIQSRDWRFWLGMATDSTQLLVMATLLVLSLGVLPLYEPIWWWDIAMHTSCSAIIVLWLFRLRVTAGGALLVLLSVSVGWEVLEAVTPHFVLMAGDTVDTVGDIVSNTSGWALVVLARWWFEPFETSTGY
;
A
#
# COMPACT_ATOMS: atom_id res chain seq x y z
N MET A 1 3.31 33.02 61.40
CA MET A 1 4.64 32.70 60.87
C MET A 1 4.40 31.95 59.56
N ALA A 2 4.77 32.57 58.44
CA ALA A 2 4.50 32.05 57.10
C ALA A 2 5.47 30.92 56.74
N ALA A 3 4.97 29.90 56.05
CA ALA A 3 5.78 29.03 55.21
C ALA A 3 4.98 28.74 53.94
N ARG A 4 5.28 29.54 52.91
CA ARG A 4 5.00 29.24 51.50
C ARG A 4 6.10 28.29 51.05
N THR A 5 5.72 27.14 50.50
CA THR A 5 6.60 26.34 49.66
C THR A 5 5.79 25.93 48.43
N ASP A 6 6.05 26.68 47.37
CA ASP A 6 5.65 26.37 46.01
C ASP A 6 6.15 24.96 45.65
N THR A 7 5.24 24.07 45.29
CA THR A 7 5.57 22.82 44.59
C THR A 7 4.90 22.86 43.24
N VAL A 8 5.64 23.50 42.33
CA VAL A 8 5.75 23.26 40.89
C VAL A 8 4.84 22.14 40.38
N SER A 9 3.75 22.52 39.71
CA SER A 9 3.06 21.62 38.78
C SER A 9 4.10 21.12 37.77
N PRO A 10 4.23 19.80 37.54
CA PRO A 10 5.11 19.30 36.48
C PRO A 10 4.62 19.88 35.14
N PRO A 11 5.53 20.19 34.21
CA PRO A 11 5.15 20.74 32.92
C PRO A 11 4.26 19.72 32.20
N LEU A 12 3.07 20.17 31.79
CA LEU A 12 2.16 19.52 30.85
C LEU A 12 2.75 19.50 29.42
N GLU A 13 4.02 19.09 29.28
CA GLU A 13 4.76 19.16 28.01
C GLU A 13 5.29 17.81 27.52
N SER A 14 4.78 16.66 28.01
CA SER A 14 5.20 15.36 27.47
C SER A 14 4.29 14.75 26.41
N SER A 15 3.08 15.29 26.16
CA SER A 15 2.16 14.72 25.17
C SER A 15 2.24 15.37 23.78
N ALA A 16 2.92 16.51 23.63
CA ALA A 16 2.83 17.33 22.42
C ALA A 16 3.94 17.08 21.37
N ILE A 17 4.93 16.22 21.65
CA ILE A 17 6.09 16.00 20.76
C ILE A 17 6.10 14.60 20.12
N GLN A 18 5.29 13.65 20.59
CA GLN A 18 5.24 12.30 20.02
C GLN A 18 4.42 12.20 18.72
N SER A 19 3.66 13.23 18.35
CA SER A 19 2.79 13.27 17.17
C SER A 19 3.47 13.77 15.88
N ARG A 20 4.79 14.00 15.88
CA ARG A 20 5.55 14.47 14.70
C ARG A 20 6.28 13.37 13.94
N ASP A 21 6.25 12.14 14.44
CA ASP A 21 6.85 11.04 13.70
C ASP A 21 5.89 10.61 12.58
N TRP A 22 6.24 10.94 11.34
CA TRP A 22 5.48 10.54 10.15
C TRP A 22 5.31 9.01 10.09
N ARG A 23 6.22 8.25 10.72
CA ARG A 23 6.14 6.78 10.84
C ARG A 23 4.93 6.35 11.67
N PHE A 24 4.59 7.08 12.74
CA PHE A 24 3.42 6.80 13.57
C PHE A 24 2.12 7.04 12.79
N TRP A 25 2.02 8.17 12.09
CA TRP A 25 0.84 8.46 11.25
C TRP A 25 0.70 7.48 10.10
N LEU A 26 1.82 7.06 9.50
CA LEU A 26 1.81 6.07 8.43
C LEU A 26 1.40 4.69 8.94
N GLY A 27 1.89 4.26 10.11
CA GLY A 27 1.48 3.01 10.76
C GLY A 27 -0.02 3.01 11.11
N MET A 28 -0.51 4.09 11.72
CA MET A 28 -1.94 4.29 11.98
C MET A 28 -2.78 4.29 10.69
N ALA A 29 -2.23 4.87 9.61
CA ALA A 29 -2.91 4.89 8.32
C ALA A 29 -3.00 3.48 7.71
N THR A 30 -1.96 2.66 7.83
CA THR A 30 -1.94 1.28 7.32
C THR A 30 -2.87 0.33 8.08
N ASP A 31 -3.14 0.59 9.36
CA ASP A 31 -4.06 -0.23 10.17
C ASP A 31 -5.54 0.14 9.98
N SER A 32 -5.82 1.33 9.46
CA SER A 32 -7.18 1.81 9.26
C SER A 32 -7.85 1.18 8.03
N THR A 33 -8.86 0.35 8.27
CA THR A 33 -9.69 -0.24 7.21
C THR A 33 -10.38 0.81 6.36
N GLN A 34 -10.79 1.94 6.94
CA GLN A 34 -11.44 3.02 6.20
C GLN A 34 -10.49 3.66 5.20
N LEU A 35 -9.23 3.89 5.59
CA LEU A 35 -8.21 4.43 4.68
C LEU A 35 -7.85 3.44 3.59
N LEU A 36 -7.76 2.15 3.91
CA LEU A 36 -7.52 1.10 2.89
C LEU A 36 -8.66 1.01 1.87
N VAL A 37 -9.92 1.12 2.32
CA VAL A 37 -11.08 1.18 1.43
C VAL A 37 -11.03 2.43 0.55
N MET A 38 -10.73 3.60 1.11
CA MET A 38 -10.60 4.85 0.34
C MET A 38 -9.48 4.77 -0.69
N ALA A 39 -8.32 4.20 -0.31
CA ALA A 39 -7.21 3.94 -1.23
C ALA A 39 -7.63 2.98 -2.36
N THR A 40 -8.39 1.94 -2.03
CA THR A 40 -8.94 0.99 -3.02
C THR A 40 -9.85 1.70 -4.01
N LEU A 41 -10.76 2.53 -3.53
CA LEU A 41 -11.66 3.32 -4.38
C LEU A 41 -10.90 4.32 -5.26
N LEU A 42 -9.85 4.96 -4.72
CA LEU A 42 -9.00 5.86 -5.50
C LEU A 42 -8.31 5.12 -6.64
N VAL A 43 -7.67 3.97 -6.38
CA VAL A 43 -6.96 3.19 -7.41
C VAL A 43 -7.93 2.65 -8.47
N LEU A 44 -9.11 2.17 -8.06
CA LEU A 44 -10.15 1.79 -9.02
C LEU A 44 -10.60 2.97 -9.88
N SER A 45 -10.77 4.15 -9.28
CA SER A 45 -11.16 5.36 -10.02
C SER A 45 -10.09 5.76 -11.03
N LEU A 46 -8.80 5.61 -10.68
CA LEU A 46 -7.68 5.84 -11.59
C LEU A 46 -7.69 4.82 -12.73
N GLY A 47 -7.93 3.54 -12.45
CA GLY A 47 -8.00 2.50 -13.49
C GLY A 47 -9.14 2.68 -14.50
N VAL A 48 -10.20 3.41 -14.13
CA VAL A 48 -11.37 3.65 -15.00
C VAL A 48 -11.27 4.97 -15.78
N LEU A 49 -10.23 5.80 -15.53
CA LEU A 49 -10.06 7.04 -16.26
C LEU A 49 -9.79 6.76 -17.74
N PRO A 50 -10.62 7.28 -18.67
CA PRO A 50 -10.40 7.11 -20.09
C PRO A 50 -9.22 8.00 -20.49
N LEU A 51 -8.03 7.42 -20.53
CA LEU A 51 -6.87 8.08 -21.09
C LEU A 51 -6.97 8.05 -22.62
N TYR A 52 -7.08 9.23 -23.22
CA TYR A 52 -7.16 9.39 -24.67
C TYR A 52 -5.83 9.06 -25.37
N GLU A 53 -4.73 8.97 -24.62
CA GLU A 53 -3.42 8.53 -25.11
C GLU A 53 -2.94 7.32 -24.30
N PRO A 54 -2.30 6.32 -24.95
CA PRO A 54 -1.65 5.22 -24.25
C PRO A 54 -0.41 5.76 -23.53
N ILE A 55 -0.57 6.00 -22.24
CA ILE A 55 0.47 6.52 -21.38
C ILE A 55 1.11 5.34 -20.65
N TRP A 56 2.21 4.83 -21.17
CA TRP A 56 2.92 3.66 -20.61
C TRP A 56 3.28 3.81 -19.11
N TRP A 57 3.59 5.03 -18.65
CA TRP A 57 3.88 5.27 -17.22
C TRP A 57 2.63 5.20 -16.34
N TRP A 58 1.44 5.47 -16.90
CA TRP A 58 0.17 5.37 -16.17
C TRP A 58 -0.15 3.91 -15.88
N ASP A 59 0.08 3.07 -16.87
CA ASP A 59 -0.15 1.65 -16.77
C ASP A 59 0.73 1.02 -15.67
N ILE A 60 2.03 1.32 -15.68
CA ILE A 60 2.96 0.97 -14.58
C ILE A 60 2.43 1.46 -13.23
N ALA A 61 1.98 2.71 -13.14
CA ALA A 61 1.47 3.28 -11.89
C ALA A 61 0.19 2.57 -11.41
N MET A 62 -0.71 2.21 -12.33
CA MET A 62 -1.95 1.48 -12.05
C MET A 62 -1.64 0.07 -11.54
N HIS A 63 -0.83 -0.70 -12.27
CA HIS A 63 -0.41 -2.05 -11.88
C HIS A 63 0.32 -2.06 -10.52
N THR A 64 1.25 -1.14 -10.33
CA THR A 64 1.99 -0.99 -9.07
C THR A 64 1.05 -0.66 -7.90
N SER A 65 0.13 0.28 -8.10
CA SER A 65 -0.80 0.72 -7.05
C SER A 65 -1.85 -0.35 -6.72
N CYS A 66 -2.40 -1.01 -7.74
CA CYS A 66 -3.35 -2.11 -7.60
C CYS A 66 -2.72 -3.26 -6.82
N SER A 67 -1.51 -3.68 -7.21
CA SER A 67 -0.75 -4.69 -6.51
C SER A 67 -0.48 -4.32 -5.05
N ALA A 68 -0.03 -3.09 -4.77
CA ALA A 68 0.22 -2.63 -3.41
C ALA A 68 -1.03 -2.73 -2.53
N ILE A 69 -2.20 -2.35 -3.05
CA ILE A 69 -3.47 -2.44 -2.33
C ILE A 69 -3.89 -3.89 -2.08
N ILE A 70 -3.75 -4.76 -3.07
CA ILE A 70 -4.02 -6.19 -2.91
C ILE A 70 -3.14 -6.77 -1.79
N VAL A 71 -1.84 -6.46 -1.79
CA VAL A 71 -0.92 -6.95 -0.76
C VAL A 71 -1.25 -6.42 0.63
N LEU A 72 -1.64 -5.15 0.74
CA LEU A 72 -2.11 -4.58 2.02
C LEU A 72 -3.36 -5.32 2.55
N TRP A 73 -4.33 -5.62 1.69
CA TRP A 73 -5.49 -6.45 2.06
C TRP A 73 -5.09 -7.86 2.47
N LEU A 74 -4.18 -8.50 1.73
CA LEU A 74 -3.70 -9.85 2.04
C LEU A 74 -2.95 -9.88 3.38
N PHE A 75 -2.14 -8.86 3.68
CA PHE A 75 -1.50 -8.72 5.00
C PHE A 75 -2.52 -8.50 6.11
N ARG A 76 -3.59 -7.73 5.85
CA ARG A 76 -4.69 -7.58 6.80
C ARG A 76 -5.40 -8.91 7.10
N LEU A 77 -5.44 -9.81 6.12
CA LEU A 77 -5.93 -11.20 6.23
C LEU A 77 -4.87 -12.19 6.73
N ARG A 78 -3.71 -11.69 7.20
CA ARG A 78 -2.60 -12.49 7.75
C ARG A 78 -1.93 -13.43 6.74
N VAL A 79 -2.01 -13.13 5.46
CA VAL A 79 -1.26 -13.85 4.41
C VAL A 79 0.22 -13.48 4.51
N THR A 80 1.11 -14.46 4.30
CA THR A 80 2.57 -14.24 4.30
C THR A 80 3.00 -13.46 3.05
N ALA A 81 4.17 -12.82 3.09
CA ALA A 81 4.73 -12.13 1.91
C ALA A 81 4.82 -13.03 0.67
N GLY A 82 5.27 -14.29 0.85
CA GLY A 82 5.30 -15.27 -0.24
C GLY A 82 3.91 -15.68 -0.73
N GLY A 83 2.94 -15.86 0.18
CA GLY A 83 1.55 -16.13 -0.20
C GLY A 83 0.93 -14.97 -0.99
N ALA A 84 1.22 -13.74 -0.59
CA ALA A 84 0.74 -12.55 -1.29
C ALA A 84 1.34 -12.44 -2.71
N LEU A 85 2.63 -12.77 -2.87
CA LEU A 85 3.28 -12.83 -4.18
C LEU A 85 2.64 -13.89 -5.08
N LEU A 86 2.35 -15.09 -4.54
CA LEU A 86 1.70 -16.16 -5.30
C LEU A 86 0.29 -15.75 -5.77
N VAL A 87 -0.49 -15.08 -4.91
CA VAL A 87 -1.80 -14.55 -5.28
C VAL A 87 -1.67 -13.53 -6.41
N LEU A 88 -0.74 -12.57 -6.29
CA LEU A 88 -0.51 -11.59 -7.35
C LEU A 88 -0.13 -12.22 -8.68
N LEU A 89 0.84 -13.14 -8.67
CA LEU A 89 1.27 -13.84 -9.88
C LEU A 89 0.12 -14.64 -10.51
N SER A 90 -0.74 -15.25 -9.67
CA SER A 90 -1.92 -15.99 -10.16
C SER A 90 -2.94 -15.04 -10.81
N VAL A 91 -3.14 -13.85 -10.24
CA VAL A 91 -4.02 -12.81 -10.79
C VAL A 91 -3.44 -12.27 -12.10
N SER A 92 -2.14 -11.99 -12.16
CA SER A 92 -1.46 -11.55 -13.40
C SER A 92 -1.60 -12.58 -14.50
N VAL A 93 -1.36 -13.88 -14.23
CA VAL A 93 -1.58 -14.94 -15.22
C VAL A 93 -3.05 -15.02 -15.65
N GLY A 94 -3.99 -14.87 -14.71
CA GLY A 94 -5.41 -14.83 -15.02
C GLY A 94 -5.80 -13.67 -15.94
N TRP A 95 -5.18 -12.51 -15.74
CA TRP A 95 -5.34 -11.32 -16.58
C TRP A 95 -4.87 -11.57 -18.02
N GLU A 96 -3.65 -12.06 -18.19
CA GLU A 96 -3.08 -12.42 -19.51
C GLU A 96 -3.95 -13.45 -20.26
N VAL A 97 -4.45 -14.46 -19.54
CA VAL A 97 -5.35 -15.45 -20.13
C VAL A 97 -6.67 -14.79 -20.57
N LEU A 98 -7.21 -13.86 -19.76
CA LEU A 98 -8.44 -13.14 -20.09
C LEU A 98 -8.27 -12.26 -21.33
N GLU A 99 -7.14 -11.56 -21.45
CA GLU A 99 -6.79 -10.78 -22.64
C GLU A 99 -6.72 -11.67 -23.88
N ALA A 100 -6.00 -12.80 -23.78
CA ALA A 100 -5.85 -13.73 -24.90
C ALA A 100 -7.19 -14.31 -25.40
N VAL A 101 -8.16 -14.55 -24.50
CA VAL A 101 -9.48 -15.08 -24.88
C VAL A 101 -10.50 -14.01 -25.23
N THR A 102 -10.24 -12.73 -24.91
CA THR A 102 -11.16 -11.63 -25.19
C THR A 102 -10.55 -10.54 -26.10
N PRO A 103 -10.09 -10.90 -27.32
CA PRO A 103 -9.36 -10.01 -28.22
C PRO A 103 -10.22 -8.88 -28.80
N HIS A 104 -11.49 -8.74 -28.40
CA HIS A 104 -12.39 -7.67 -28.84
C HIS A 104 -12.50 -6.52 -27.84
N PHE A 105 -12.00 -6.66 -26.61
CA PHE A 105 -11.81 -5.53 -25.68
C PHE A 105 -10.47 -4.83 -25.96
N VAL A 106 -10.23 -4.53 -27.27
CA VAL A 106 -9.01 -4.03 -27.94
C VAL A 106 -8.57 -2.64 -27.47
N LEU A 107 -8.33 -2.46 -26.19
CA LEU A 107 -7.54 -1.34 -25.69
C LEU A 107 -6.29 -1.82 -24.94
N MET A 108 -6.21 -3.11 -24.59
CA MET A 108 -5.11 -3.77 -23.88
C MET A 108 -5.00 -5.21 -24.41
N ALA A 109 -4.55 -5.40 -25.64
CA ALA A 109 -4.01 -6.70 -26.04
C ALA A 109 -2.51 -6.50 -26.06
N GLY A 110 -1.89 -6.77 -24.91
CA GLY A 110 -0.47 -6.55 -24.71
C GLY A 110 0.37 -7.42 -25.63
N ASP A 111 1.46 -6.88 -26.18
CA ASP A 111 2.51 -7.74 -26.72
C ASP A 111 3.32 -8.34 -25.57
N THR A 112 4.29 -9.22 -25.86
CA THR A 112 5.12 -9.83 -24.81
C THR A 112 5.85 -8.81 -23.93
N VAL A 113 6.12 -7.61 -24.42
CA VAL A 113 6.78 -6.54 -23.66
C VAL A 113 5.81 -5.96 -22.63
N ASP A 114 4.54 -5.81 -23.00
CA ASP A 114 3.46 -5.36 -22.12
C ASP A 114 3.27 -6.33 -20.93
N THR A 115 3.13 -7.63 -21.21
CA THR A 115 3.04 -8.68 -20.17
C THR A 115 4.21 -8.64 -19.20
N VAL A 116 5.43 -8.43 -19.70
CA VAL A 116 6.63 -8.32 -18.84
C VAL A 116 6.56 -7.04 -18.01
N GLY A 117 6.12 -5.93 -18.59
CA GLY A 117 5.85 -4.67 -17.92
C GLY A 117 4.88 -4.84 -16.76
N ASP A 118 3.79 -5.54 -16.98
CA ASP A 118 2.76 -5.84 -15.97
C ASP A 118 3.29 -6.67 -14.83
N ILE A 119 4.02 -7.75 -15.13
CA ILE A 119 4.61 -8.62 -14.10
C ILE A 119 5.60 -7.82 -13.25
N VAL A 120 6.46 -7.02 -13.87
CA VAL A 120 7.44 -6.18 -13.16
C VAL A 120 6.73 -5.14 -12.31
N SER A 121 5.72 -4.46 -12.86
CA SER A 121 4.95 -3.41 -12.16
C SER A 121 4.18 -4.00 -10.98
N ASN A 122 3.49 -5.12 -11.17
CA ASN A 122 2.80 -5.85 -10.10
C ASN A 122 3.78 -6.31 -9.02
N THR A 123 4.93 -6.87 -9.39
CA THR A 123 5.96 -7.30 -8.43
C THR A 123 6.55 -6.11 -7.66
N SER A 124 6.68 -4.95 -8.31
CA SER A 124 7.18 -3.73 -7.66
C SER A 124 6.24 -3.22 -6.58
N GLY A 125 4.92 -3.26 -6.81
CA GLY A 125 3.92 -2.91 -5.79
C GLY A 125 4.00 -3.81 -4.55
N TRP A 126 4.18 -5.12 -4.77
CA TRP A 126 4.44 -6.06 -3.69
C TRP A 126 5.73 -5.76 -2.93
N ALA A 127 6.82 -5.54 -3.65
CA ALA A 127 8.12 -5.27 -3.06
C ALA A 127 8.08 -4.01 -2.19
N LEU A 128 7.42 -2.94 -2.67
CA LEU A 128 7.22 -1.71 -1.91
C LEU A 128 6.50 -1.96 -0.59
N VAL A 129 5.40 -2.71 -0.59
CA VAL A 129 4.62 -3.00 0.62
C VAL A 129 5.39 -3.91 1.58
N VAL A 130 6.08 -4.93 1.07
CA VAL A 130 6.93 -5.82 1.88
C VAL A 130 8.06 -5.05 2.54
N LEU A 131 8.78 -4.22 1.77
CA LEU A 131 9.89 -3.41 2.28
C LEU A 131 9.39 -2.37 3.29
N ALA A 132 8.25 -1.72 3.02
CA ALA A 132 7.62 -0.81 3.97
C ALA A 132 7.28 -1.55 5.27
N ARG A 133 6.61 -2.69 5.19
CA ARG A 133 6.27 -3.51 6.35
C ARG A 133 7.52 -3.92 7.15
N TRP A 134 8.56 -4.42 6.47
CA TRP A 134 9.83 -4.78 7.10
C TRP A 134 10.51 -3.58 7.78
N TRP A 135 10.35 -2.38 7.24
CA TRP A 135 10.87 -1.14 7.84
C TRP A 135 10.08 -0.67 9.08
N PHE A 136 8.82 -1.09 9.22
CA PHE A 136 7.94 -0.74 10.36
C PHE A 136 7.88 -1.82 11.45
N GLU A 137 8.07 -3.10 11.13
CA GLU A 137 8.11 -4.21 12.11
C GLU A 137 9.15 -4.05 13.26
N PRO A 138 10.28 -3.32 13.13
CA PRO A 138 11.19 -3.09 14.26
C PRO A 138 10.60 -2.23 15.40
N PHE A 139 9.48 -1.52 15.18
CA PHE A 139 8.91 -0.62 16.18
C PHE A 139 8.13 -1.37 17.29
N GLU A 140 7.41 -2.44 16.97
CA GLU A 140 6.52 -3.14 17.91
C GLU A 140 7.26 -3.92 19.01
N THR A 141 8.51 -4.33 18.78
CA THR A 141 9.30 -5.07 19.80
C THR A 141 10.03 -4.17 20.79
N SER A 142 10.08 -2.85 20.54
CA SER A 142 10.79 -1.89 21.40
C SER A 142 9.87 -1.06 22.30
N THR A 143 8.60 -0.92 21.94
CA THR A 143 7.57 -0.29 22.77
C THR A 143 6.71 -1.37 23.41
N GLY A 144 7.23 -2.02 24.44
CA GLY A 144 6.43 -2.85 25.33
C GLY A 144 5.33 -2.00 25.98
N TYR A 145 4.13 -2.07 25.40
CA TYR A 145 2.86 -1.75 26.05
C TYR A 145 1.97 -2.98 25.93
#